data_AF-D2VCG7-F1
#
_entry.id   AF-D2VCG7-F1
#
_cell.length_a   1.000
_cell.length_b   1.000
_cell.length_c   1.000
_cell.angle_alpha   90.00
_cell.angle_beta   90.00
_cell.angle_gamma   90.00
#
_symmetry.space_group_name_H-M   'P 1'
#
loop_
_entity.id
_entity.type
_entity.pdbx_description
1 polymer ?
#
loop_
_entity_poly.entity_id
_entity_poly.type
_entity_poly.pdbx_seq_one_letter_code
_entity_poly.pdbx_strand_id
1 'polypeptide(L)'
;MLIGLRASACGGKKLLHLANLHGKEHVLLASNLALNFGGRILKRNITSSSLHINNNNYVNNNTNSSSLIASMQRRFYSTRVKTIKINEEEEITISQLLKHLSGNVIEFAKSSEYCTSFNKLLRHATIDELEKVFNEIQPNIYELCIDSNGSIVMERVILRALPHQLDIIFNSLFSDKKSREDIINLFTQENSSRVISKLLPKLNSSHIEKLLGLMNFNSELVLIMLENENSTNSLTQMIEIHLNTLESFVKQPMVQFLLNLDDEQISEQRLRQPLSKSIEKSSVDIKLELIKSLSEDNITQLDERHAFALSRVYTRLPTNSKEFGETSTLIMKNFYNLSMKRDHKDVINAFIGFSEKNTLDSLIDSLSTDQIEELLKDKNGIVAFSYLFSRTTCKTNVLNKLSEKIVDLAKGFTSSFFFSSLVADDRECALTIIEMVKPNLLSISSNKNSQFLSIKMAKYPEGRKAILKSFKYDIVGHYTTCQQVIFHLINECNPFERNEVLKYCILPKFSELNGDIAEPLFKLTLLFIKKGSLNDHTALVKSFEGKLAKMSTERNSSIILQELYQVSPQVIRDIMNHELLGNVQNIEELNTDSIRSMNTNKHSKHLLNTMLKIDPSLKPILSTIQKPTSRH
;
A
#
# COMPACT_ATOMS: atom_id res chain seq x y z
N MET A 1 -2.51 5.31 2.99
CA MET A 1 -3.20 4.63 1.86
C MET A 1 -2.78 5.19 0.49
N LEU A 2 -2.98 6.48 0.19
CA LEU A 2 -2.54 7.13 -1.08
C LEU A 2 -1.01 7.12 -1.32
N ILE A 3 -0.21 7.21 -0.26
CA ILE A 3 1.27 7.11 -0.35
C ILE A 3 1.72 5.68 -0.69
N GLY A 4 1.00 4.65 -0.20
CA GLY A 4 1.26 3.25 -0.52
C GLY A 4 0.91 2.88 -1.96
N LEU A 5 -0.13 3.50 -2.53
CA LEU A 5 -0.51 3.33 -3.93
C LEU A 5 0.50 3.98 -4.90
N ARG A 6 1.08 5.14 -4.55
CA ARG A 6 2.13 5.78 -5.38
C ARG A 6 3.48 5.06 -5.33
N ALA A 7 3.82 4.41 -4.22
CA ALA A 7 5.05 3.62 -4.10
C ALA A 7 5.03 2.32 -4.94
N SER A 8 3.84 1.74 -5.15
CA SER A 8 3.65 0.55 -6.00
C SER A 8 3.81 0.85 -7.49
N ALA A 9 3.38 2.02 -7.96
CA ALA A 9 3.39 2.38 -9.39
C ALA A 9 4.74 2.92 -9.90
N CYS A 10 5.63 3.39 -9.01
CA CYS A 10 6.94 3.90 -9.38
C CYS A 10 8.01 2.92 -8.89
N GLY A 11 8.39 1.95 -9.73
CA GLY A 11 9.44 0.97 -9.44
C GLY A 11 10.64 1.59 -8.70
N GLY A 12 11.13 0.88 -7.67
CA GLY A 12 11.92 1.41 -6.55
C GLY A 12 13.17 2.25 -6.86
N LYS A 13 13.60 2.36 -8.12
CA LYS A 13 14.71 3.22 -8.55
C LYS A 13 14.41 4.72 -8.48
N LYS A 14 13.15 5.17 -8.59
CA LYS A 14 12.81 6.61 -8.49
C LYS A 14 12.74 7.15 -7.05
N LEU A 15 12.50 6.27 -6.07
CA LEU A 15 12.44 6.64 -4.64
C LEU A 15 13.83 6.97 -4.06
N LEU A 16 14.88 6.30 -4.55
CA LEU A 16 16.27 6.56 -4.15
C LEU A 16 16.77 7.94 -4.63
N HIS A 17 16.26 8.43 -5.77
CA HIS A 17 16.66 9.71 -6.32
C HIS A 17 16.01 10.90 -5.59
N LEU A 18 14.75 10.74 -5.13
CA LEU A 18 14.06 11.74 -4.30
C LEU A 18 14.64 11.81 -2.87
N ALA A 19 15.13 10.70 -2.33
CA ALA A 19 15.79 10.67 -1.02
C ALA A 19 17.13 11.45 -1.00
N ASN A 20 17.82 11.54 -2.15
CA ASN A 20 19.07 12.30 -2.28
C ASN A 20 18.86 13.82 -2.42
N LEU A 21 17.65 14.29 -2.76
CA LEU A 21 17.36 15.71 -3.01
C LEU A 21 16.85 16.49 -1.78
N HIS A 22 16.39 15.83 -0.72
CA HIS A 22 15.66 16.49 0.38
C HIS A 22 16.22 16.30 1.81
N GLY A 23 17.46 15.84 1.96
CA GLY A 23 18.15 15.83 3.27
C GLY A 23 17.69 14.74 4.24
N LYS A 24 18.62 14.34 5.12
CA LYS A 24 18.60 13.09 5.91
C LYS A 24 17.46 12.98 6.95
N GLU A 25 16.74 14.04 7.27
CA GLU A 25 15.74 14.04 8.34
C GLU A 25 14.39 13.40 7.94
N HIS A 26 14.05 13.36 6.64
CA HIS A 26 12.80 12.76 6.17
C HIS A 26 12.85 11.22 6.04
N VAL A 27 14.04 10.63 6.05
CA VAL A 27 14.23 9.17 5.93
C VAL A 27 13.83 8.46 7.23
N LEU A 28 14.12 9.06 8.40
CA LEU A 28 13.76 8.48 9.71
C LEU A 28 12.25 8.41 9.94
N LEU A 29 11.49 9.37 9.42
CA LEU A 29 10.03 9.39 9.55
C LEU A 29 9.37 8.32 8.66
N ALA A 30 9.93 8.05 7.48
CA ALA A 30 9.45 7.01 6.56
C ALA A 30 9.75 5.59 7.08
N SER A 31 10.90 5.39 7.74
CA SER A 31 11.26 4.11 8.37
C SER A 31 10.36 3.77 9.57
N ASN A 32 10.01 4.76 10.40
CA ASN A 32 9.14 4.56 11.57
C ASN A 32 7.67 4.31 11.22
N LEU A 33 7.19 4.82 10.07
CA LEU A 33 5.83 4.54 9.58
C LEU A 33 5.71 3.16 8.92
N ALA A 34 6.80 2.61 8.36
CA ALA A 34 6.81 1.27 7.78
C ALA A 34 6.79 0.15 8.84
N LEU A 35 7.35 0.40 10.04
CA LEU A 35 7.38 -0.56 11.14
C LEU A 35 6.04 -0.71 11.88
N ASN A 36 5.12 0.24 11.76
CA ASN A 36 3.84 0.23 12.51
C ASN A 36 2.67 -0.44 11.77
N PHE A 37 2.84 -0.96 10.55
CA PHE A 37 1.73 -1.56 9.76
C PHE A 37 1.93 -3.03 9.36
N GLY A 38 2.85 -3.76 9.98
CA GLY A 38 3.03 -5.20 9.75
C GLY A 38 3.47 -5.93 11.01
N GLY A 39 2.53 -6.21 11.91
CA GLY A 39 2.81 -6.90 13.17
C GLY A 39 1.90 -8.09 13.42
N ARG A 40 2.28 -9.28 12.92
CA ARG A 40 2.00 -10.57 13.58
C ARG A 40 3.21 -11.50 13.44
N ILE A 41 3.49 -12.18 14.56
CA ILE A 41 4.37 -13.33 14.79
C ILE A 41 5.87 -13.06 15.02
N LEU A 42 6.26 -12.95 16.30
CA LEU A 42 7.11 -13.95 16.99
C LEU A 42 7.26 -13.57 18.48
N LYS A 43 6.36 -14.11 19.32
CA LYS A 43 6.65 -14.28 20.75
C LYS A 43 7.66 -15.42 20.86
N ARG A 44 8.92 -15.13 21.15
CA ARG A 44 9.82 -16.06 21.81
C ARG A 44 10.25 -15.45 23.13
N ASN A 45 9.82 -16.12 24.20
CA ASN A 45 10.16 -15.81 25.59
C ASN A 45 11.67 -15.84 25.76
N ILE A 46 12.27 -14.71 26.11
CA ILE A 46 13.57 -14.67 26.77
C ILE A 46 13.26 -14.61 28.27
N THR A 47 13.15 -15.77 28.90
CA THR A 47 13.22 -15.87 30.36
C THR A 47 14.69 -15.93 30.75
N SER A 48 15.16 -14.82 31.30
CA SER A 48 16.32 -14.72 32.16
C SER A 48 16.27 -15.81 33.25
N SER A 49 17.23 -16.72 33.26
CA SER A 49 17.55 -17.51 34.45
C SER A 49 19.05 -17.81 34.52
N SER A 50 19.57 -17.42 35.67
CA SER A 50 20.92 -17.51 36.19
C SER A 50 21.46 -18.94 36.24
N LEU A 51 22.75 -19.06 35.91
CA LEU A 51 23.59 -20.22 36.19
C LEU A 51 23.66 -20.47 37.70
N HIS A 52 23.13 -21.61 38.16
CA HIS A 52 23.61 -22.28 39.36
C HIS A 52 24.46 -23.47 38.93
N ILE A 53 25.74 -23.40 39.25
CA ILE A 53 26.72 -24.48 39.15
C ILE A 53 26.31 -25.58 40.14
N ASN A 54 26.22 -26.81 39.67
CA ASN A 54 26.35 -27.97 40.55
C ASN A 54 27.12 -29.09 39.84
N ASN A 55 28.30 -29.39 40.40
CA ASN A 55 29.14 -30.52 40.05
C ASN A 55 28.49 -31.82 40.56
N ASN A 56 28.52 -32.88 39.75
CA ASN A 56 29.08 -34.17 40.19
C ASN A 56 29.26 -35.17 39.03
N ASN A 57 30.53 -35.57 38.90
CA ASN A 57 31.15 -36.75 38.30
C ASN A 57 30.28 -37.92 37.84
N TYR A 58 30.52 -38.36 36.59
CA TYR A 58 30.87 -39.75 36.30
C TYR A 58 32.01 -39.81 35.29
N VAL A 59 33.02 -40.60 35.64
CA VAL A 59 34.29 -40.83 34.94
C VAL A 59 34.12 -42.03 34.00
N ASN A 60 34.50 -41.91 32.71
CA ASN A 60 35.32 -42.93 32.04
C ASN A 60 35.86 -42.49 30.65
N ASN A 61 37.19 -42.38 30.59
CA ASN A 61 38.15 -42.78 29.55
C ASN A 61 37.91 -42.46 28.06
N ASN A 62 38.33 -41.26 27.64
CA ASN A 62 39.16 -41.04 26.45
C ASN A 62 39.83 -39.65 26.53
N THR A 63 41.06 -39.58 27.05
CA THR A 63 41.67 -38.32 27.55
C THR A 63 42.54 -37.54 26.56
N ASN A 64 42.65 -37.96 25.30
CA ASN A 64 43.44 -37.22 24.30
C ASN A 64 42.61 -36.37 23.33
N SER A 65 41.33 -36.68 23.14
CA SER A 65 40.41 -35.88 22.32
C SER A 65 39.74 -34.75 23.11
N SER A 66 39.45 -34.97 24.40
CA SER A 66 38.69 -34.02 25.23
C SER A 66 39.44 -32.72 25.56
N SER A 67 40.77 -32.74 25.70
CA SER A 67 41.56 -31.54 26.01
C SER A 67 41.71 -30.61 24.80
N LEU A 68 41.81 -31.18 23.59
CA LEU A 68 41.87 -30.43 22.34
C LEU A 68 40.49 -29.85 21.98
N ILE A 69 39.43 -30.63 22.17
CA ILE A 69 38.02 -30.21 21.99
C ILE A 69 37.67 -29.04 22.93
N ALA A 70 38.09 -29.10 24.20
CA ALA A 70 37.92 -28.00 25.16
C ALA A 70 38.71 -26.72 24.79
N SER A 71 39.82 -26.86 24.05
CA SER A 71 40.62 -25.72 23.55
C SER A 71 39.98 -25.03 22.33
N MET A 72 39.17 -25.76 21.55
CA MET A 72 38.46 -25.23 20.38
C MET A 72 37.22 -24.40 20.76
N GLN A 73 36.58 -24.68 21.90
CA GLN A 73 35.35 -24.01 22.37
C GLN A 73 35.51 -22.50 22.63
N ARG A 74 36.73 -21.97 22.76
CA ARG A 74 36.95 -20.56 23.17
C ARG A 74 37.17 -19.54 22.03
N ARG A 75 37.27 -19.92 20.74
CA ARG A 75 38.03 -19.08 19.76
C ARG A 75 37.50 -18.89 18.34
N PHE A 76 36.19 -18.96 18.08
CA PHE A 76 35.67 -18.83 16.71
C PHE A 76 34.77 -17.60 16.45
N TYR A 77 35.37 -16.39 16.48
CA TYR A 77 34.78 -15.19 15.87
C TYR A 77 35.88 -14.30 15.23
N SER A 78 36.11 -14.45 13.91
CA SER A 78 36.80 -13.45 13.09
C SER A 78 36.54 -13.68 11.58
N THR A 79 36.44 -12.59 10.81
CA THR A 79 35.82 -12.49 9.48
C THR A 79 36.81 -12.54 8.30
N ARG A 80 37.99 -13.17 8.45
CA ARG A 80 38.94 -13.39 7.34
C ARG A 80 39.58 -14.77 7.48
N VAL A 81 39.21 -15.73 6.64
CA VAL A 81 39.68 -17.12 6.79
C VAL A 81 40.25 -17.67 5.48
N LYS A 82 41.54 -17.42 5.25
CA LYS A 82 42.47 -18.44 4.71
C LYS A 82 43.27 -19.13 5.83
N THR A 83 43.27 -18.53 7.02
CA THR A 83 43.94 -19.00 8.24
C THR A 83 43.01 -18.80 9.44
N ILE A 84 42.99 -19.76 10.35
CA ILE A 84 42.28 -19.68 11.64
C ILE A 84 43.35 -19.51 12.71
N LYS A 85 43.30 -18.41 13.47
CA LYS A 85 44.26 -18.17 14.57
C LYS A 85 43.89 -19.03 15.78
N ILE A 86 44.79 -19.92 16.16
CA ILE A 86 44.72 -20.67 17.42
C ILE A 86 45.87 -20.15 18.29
N ASN A 87 45.57 -19.18 19.17
CA ASN A 87 46.54 -18.32 19.91
C ASN A 87 47.09 -17.13 19.09
N GLU A 88 47.62 -16.13 19.79
CA GLU A 88 48.23 -14.92 19.21
C GLU A 88 49.46 -15.21 18.33
N GLU A 89 49.95 -16.46 18.29
CA GLU A 89 51.22 -16.81 17.66
C GLU A 89 51.18 -17.88 16.55
N GLU A 90 50.06 -18.56 16.25
CA GLU A 90 50.00 -19.52 15.13
C GLU A 90 48.75 -19.38 14.22
N GLU A 91 48.99 -19.10 12.95
CA GLU A 91 48.01 -19.15 11.86
C GLU A 91 47.93 -20.57 11.28
N ILE A 92 46.90 -21.34 11.65
CA ILE A 92 46.69 -22.68 11.11
C ILE A 92 45.96 -22.56 9.76
N THR A 93 46.54 -23.19 8.74
CA THR A 93 45.94 -23.28 7.40
C THR A 93 44.79 -24.29 7.38
N ILE A 94 43.81 -24.10 6.49
CA ILE A 94 42.67 -25.03 6.29
C ILE A 94 43.15 -26.48 6.14
N SER A 95 44.27 -26.67 5.46
CA SER A 95 44.91 -27.97 5.23
C SER A 95 45.42 -28.65 6.51
N GLN A 96 45.87 -27.89 7.50
CA GLN A 96 46.27 -28.43 8.80
C GLN A 96 45.05 -28.80 9.65
N LEU A 97 44.00 -27.98 9.62
CA LEU A 97 42.77 -28.28 10.36
C LEU A 97 42.06 -29.51 9.77
N LEU A 98 41.99 -29.65 8.44
CA LEU A 98 41.42 -30.84 7.79
C LEU A 98 42.23 -32.11 8.05
N LYS A 99 43.55 -32.01 8.25
CA LYS A 99 44.37 -33.15 8.72
C LYS A 99 43.96 -33.62 10.12
N HIS A 100 43.58 -32.70 11.01
CA HIS A 100 43.07 -33.04 12.34
C HIS A 100 41.62 -33.53 12.35
N LEU A 101 40.84 -33.16 11.33
CA LEU A 101 39.45 -33.61 11.15
C LEU A 101 39.34 -34.99 10.48
N SER A 102 40.42 -35.45 9.82
CA SER A 102 40.47 -36.73 9.12
C SER A 102 40.09 -37.88 10.06
N GLY A 103 39.07 -38.65 9.70
CA GLY A 103 38.52 -39.75 10.48
C GLY A 103 37.40 -39.38 11.45
N ASN A 104 37.11 -38.08 11.64
CA ASN A 104 36.04 -37.59 12.51
C ASN A 104 35.03 -36.65 11.79
N VAL A 105 35.13 -36.48 10.47
CA VAL A 105 34.32 -35.53 9.67
C VAL A 105 32.82 -35.67 9.94
N ILE A 106 32.32 -36.89 10.11
CA ILE A 106 30.91 -37.17 10.39
C ILE A 106 30.51 -36.63 11.78
N GLU A 107 31.34 -36.82 12.80
CA GLU A 107 31.09 -36.30 14.15
C GLU A 107 31.06 -34.77 14.15
N PHE A 108 32.00 -34.16 13.43
CA PHE A 108 32.05 -32.70 13.26
C PHE A 108 30.85 -32.16 12.49
N ALA A 109 30.35 -32.91 11.49
CA ALA A 109 29.18 -32.51 10.72
C ALA A 109 27.87 -32.56 11.53
N LYS A 110 27.73 -33.56 12.41
CA LYS A 110 26.55 -33.71 13.29
C LYS A 110 26.61 -32.86 14.56
N SER A 111 27.79 -32.36 14.93
CA SER A 111 27.97 -31.57 16.14
C SER A 111 27.33 -30.18 16.05
N SER A 112 26.49 -29.84 17.04
CA SER A 112 25.92 -28.50 17.21
C SER A 112 26.98 -27.43 17.49
N GLU A 113 28.11 -27.81 18.07
CA GLU A 113 29.22 -26.89 18.38
C GLU A 113 30.08 -26.60 17.15
N TYR A 114 30.30 -27.61 16.29
CA TYR A 114 31.32 -27.52 15.24
C TYR A 114 30.79 -27.37 13.81
N CYS A 115 29.53 -27.72 13.53
CA CYS A 115 28.99 -27.72 12.17
C CYS A 115 29.11 -26.36 11.45
N THR A 116 28.95 -25.26 12.19
CA THR A 116 29.01 -23.90 11.63
C THR A 116 30.43 -23.54 11.20
N SER A 117 31.43 -23.89 12.01
CA SER A 117 32.85 -23.67 11.70
C SER A 117 33.28 -24.58 10.56
N PHE A 118 32.85 -25.85 10.57
CA PHE A 118 33.11 -26.79 9.49
C PHE A 118 32.51 -26.33 8.16
N ASN A 119 31.26 -25.86 8.14
CA ASN A 119 30.62 -25.30 6.95
C ASN A 119 31.37 -24.06 6.41
N LYS A 120 31.91 -23.19 7.28
CA LYS A 120 32.74 -22.04 6.86
C LYS A 120 34.05 -22.50 6.21
N LEU A 121 34.70 -23.51 6.76
CA LEU A 121 35.92 -24.11 6.22
C LEU A 121 35.71 -24.68 4.82
N LEU A 122 34.62 -25.43 4.63
CA LEU A 122 34.26 -26.00 3.33
C LEU A 122 34.02 -24.93 2.24
N ARG A 123 33.80 -23.65 2.59
CA ARG A 123 33.72 -22.55 1.60
C ARG A 123 35.05 -22.20 0.96
N HIS A 124 36.15 -22.49 1.66
CA HIS A 124 37.50 -22.08 1.29
C HIS A 124 38.42 -23.27 1.02
N ALA A 125 37.96 -24.50 1.30
CA ALA A 125 38.66 -25.73 0.96
C ALA A 125 38.98 -25.82 -0.53
N THR A 126 40.14 -26.38 -0.84
CA THR A 126 40.57 -26.78 -2.19
C THR A 126 39.79 -28.00 -2.68
N ILE A 127 39.94 -28.35 -3.96
CA ILE A 127 39.24 -29.51 -4.55
C ILE A 127 39.71 -30.80 -3.85
N ASP A 128 41.03 -30.99 -3.69
CA ASP A 128 41.62 -32.16 -3.04
C ASP A 128 41.16 -32.32 -1.58
N GLU A 129 40.99 -31.20 -0.88
CA GLU A 129 40.46 -31.17 0.49
C GLU A 129 38.99 -31.55 0.55
N LEU A 130 38.18 -31.06 -0.39
CA LEU A 130 36.77 -31.44 -0.51
C LEU A 130 36.62 -32.92 -0.88
N GLU A 131 37.52 -33.46 -1.70
CA GLU A 131 37.52 -34.87 -2.06
C GLU A 131 37.79 -35.77 -0.85
N LYS A 132 38.74 -35.40 0.03
CA LYS A 132 38.97 -36.10 1.30
C LYS A 132 37.74 -36.08 2.20
N VAL A 133 37.13 -34.91 2.36
CA VAL A 133 35.88 -34.76 3.12
C VAL A 133 34.77 -35.61 2.52
N PHE A 134 34.63 -35.60 1.19
CA PHE A 134 33.62 -36.35 0.47
C PHE A 134 33.76 -37.86 0.68
N ASN A 135 34.97 -38.38 0.55
CA ASN A 135 35.27 -39.81 0.74
C ASN A 135 34.88 -40.29 2.13
N GLU A 136 35.03 -39.44 3.14
CA GLU A 136 34.69 -39.78 4.53
C GLU A 136 33.19 -39.71 4.81
N ILE A 137 32.47 -38.74 4.24
CA ILE A 137 31.01 -38.63 4.43
C ILE A 137 30.22 -39.57 3.53
N GLN A 138 30.81 -40.05 2.43
CA GLN A 138 30.12 -40.87 1.42
C GLN A 138 29.29 -42.02 2.00
N PRO A 139 29.77 -42.81 2.99
CA PRO A 139 28.99 -43.90 3.57
C PRO A 139 27.77 -43.43 4.37
N ASN A 140 27.72 -42.16 4.78
CA ASN A 140 26.75 -41.59 5.71
C ASN A 140 25.92 -40.44 5.11
N ILE A 141 25.91 -40.29 3.77
CA ILE A 141 25.20 -39.20 3.07
C ILE A 141 23.73 -39.10 3.52
N TYR A 142 23.00 -40.21 3.52
CA TYR A 142 21.58 -40.21 3.90
C TYR A 142 21.36 -39.72 5.33
N GLU A 143 22.16 -40.22 6.27
CA GLU A 143 22.07 -39.87 7.69
C GLU A 143 22.41 -38.39 7.91
N LEU A 144 23.41 -37.86 7.21
CA LEU A 144 23.76 -36.45 7.27
C LEU A 144 22.66 -35.55 6.67
N CYS A 145 21.93 -36.00 5.64
CA CYS A 145 20.86 -35.21 5.03
C CYS A 145 19.65 -35.03 5.94
N ILE A 146 19.31 -36.02 6.77
CA ILE A 146 18.18 -35.94 7.71
C ILE A 146 18.57 -35.26 9.04
N ASP A 147 19.86 -35.19 9.34
CA ASP A 147 20.37 -34.53 10.55
C ASP A 147 20.27 -33.00 10.48
N SER A 148 19.96 -32.39 11.62
CA SER A 148 19.79 -30.92 11.75
C SER A 148 21.08 -30.13 11.49
N ASN A 149 22.24 -30.69 11.83
CA ASN A 149 23.54 -30.06 11.60
C ASN A 149 24.20 -30.58 10.33
N GLY A 150 24.08 -31.89 10.07
CA GLY A 150 24.60 -32.56 8.90
C GLY A 150 24.03 -32.00 7.60
N SER A 151 22.74 -31.64 7.57
CA SER A 151 22.10 -31.07 6.38
C SER A 151 22.76 -29.77 5.93
N ILE A 152 23.17 -28.91 6.88
CA ILE A 152 23.89 -27.65 6.61
C ILE A 152 25.24 -27.92 5.93
N VAL A 153 25.92 -28.99 6.35
CA VAL A 153 27.20 -29.42 5.78
C VAL A 153 26.98 -30.02 4.39
N MET A 154 25.96 -30.88 4.24
CA MET A 154 25.60 -31.49 2.96
C MET A 154 25.21 -30.46 1.89
N GLU A 155 24.45 -29.41 2.26
CA GLU A 155 24.18 -28.29 1.35
C GLU A 155 25.47 -27.69 0.77
N ARG A 156 26.50 -27.52 1.62
CA ARG A 156 27.79 -26.97 1.21
C ARG A 156 28.56 -27.92 0.31
N VAL A 157 28.56 -29.20 0.66
CA VAL A 157 29.18 -30.26 -0.14
C VAL A 157 28.56 -30.27 -1.53
N ILE A 158 27.23 -30.29 -1.65
CA ILE A 158 26.53 -30.30 -2.94
C ILE A 158 26.87 -29.08 -3.79
N LEU A 159 26.93 -27.88 -3.18
CA LEU A 159 27.30 -26.67 -3.90
C LEU A 159 28.68 -26.75 -4.56
N ARG A 160 29.59 -27.56 -4.02
CA ARG A 160 30.97 -27.72 -4.52
C ARG A 160 31.30 -29.10 -5.09
N ALA A 161 30.33 -30.02 -5.09
CA ALA A 161 30.50 -31.38 -5.56
C ALA A 161 30.82 -31.43 -7.06
N LEU A 162 31.71 -32.34 -7.42
CA LEU A 162 32.02 -32.71 -8.80
C LEU A 162 30.88 -33.55 -9.40
N PRO A 163 30.75 -33.65 -10.74
CA PRO A 163 29.67 -34.41 -11.38
C PRO A 163 29.54 -35.86 -10.87
N HIS A 164 30.64 -36.61 -10.80
CA HIS A 164 30.62 -37.99 -10.28
C HIS A 164 30.20 -38.08 -8.80
N GLN A 165 30.49 -37.05 -8.00
CA GLN A 165 30.07 -36.99 -6.59
C GLN A 165 28.57 -36.72 -6.48
N LEU A 166 28.01 -35.93 -7.39
CA LEU A 166 26.55 -35.72 -7.47
C LEU A 166 25.83 -37.02 -7.81
N ASP A 167 26.39 -37.85 -8.70
CA ASP A 167 25.82 -39.16 -9.03
C ASP A 167 25.82 -40.08 -7.80
N ILE A 168 26.91 -40.07 -7.02
CA ILE A 168 27.00 -40.81 -5.75
C ILE A 168 25.97 -40.30 -4.75
N ILE A 169 25.89 -38.99 -4.53
CA ILE A 169 24.89 -38.38 -3.62
C ILE A 169 23.48 -38.74 -4.07
N PHE A 170 23.18 -38.62 -5.37
CA PHE A 170 21.90 -38.97 -5.93
C PHE A 170 21.56 -40.44 -5.67
N ASN A 171 22.47 -41.37 -5.97
CA ASN A 171 22.23 -42.79 -5.76
C ASN A 171 22.16 -43.17 -4.28
N SER A 172 22.85 -42.45 -3.38
CA SER A 172 22.73 -42.65 -1.93
C SER A 172 21.37 -42.22 -1.38
N LEU A 173 20.77 -41.17 -1.95
CA LEU A 173 19.47 -40.65 -1.52
C LEU A 173 18.28 -41.34 -2.22
N PHE A 174 18.46 -41.71 -3.49
CA PHE A 174 17.41 -42.18 -4.40
C PHE A 174 17.78 -43.52 -5.04
N SER A 175 18.21 -44.49 -4.23
CA SER A 175 18.44 -45.86 -4.70
C SER A 175 17.14 -46.64 -4.83
N ASP A 176 17.11 -47.63 -5.72
CA ASP A 176 15.98 -48.57 -5.86
C ASP A 176 15.72 -49.42 -4.61
N LYS A 177 16.62 -49.37 -3.61
CA LYS A 177 16.46 -50.03 -2.30
C LYS A 177 15.62 -49.19 -1.31
N LYS A 178 15.34 -47.92 -1.61
CA LYS A 178 14.53 -47.03 -0.77
C LYS A 178 13.06 -47.17 -1.16
N SER A 179 12.17 -47.20 -0.17
CA SER A 179 10.74 -47.20 -0.45
C SER A 179 10.31 -45.85 -1.07
N ARG A 180 9.15 -45.84 -1.72
CA ARG A 180 8.52 -44.60 -2.19
C ARG A 180 8.36 -43.62 -1.02
N GLU A 181 7.88 -44.09 0.13
CA GLU A 181 7.70 -43.29 1.33
C GLU A 181 9.01 -42.69 1.84
N ASP A 182 10.13 -43.43 1.80
CA ASP A 182 11.43 -42.92 2.23
C ASP A 182 11.87 -41.72 1.38
N ILE A 183 11.63 -41.80 0.06
CA ILE A 183 11.99 -40.73 -0.87
C ILE A 183 11.08 -39.52 -0.63
N ILE A 184 9.77 -39.72 -0.49
CA ILE A 184 8.82 -38.64 -0.19
C ILE A 184 9.20 -37.95 1.14
N ASN A 185 9.56 -38.73 2.16
CA ASN A 185 9.99 -38.21 3.46
C ASN A 185 11.21 -37.30 3.34
N LEU A 186 12.13 -37.56 2.40
CA LEU A 186 13.25 -36.65 2.18
C LEU A 186 12.79 -35.28 1.67
N PHE A 187 11.72 -35.21 0.89
CA PHE A 187 11.17 -33.94 0.40
C PHE A 187 10.36 -33.20 1.47
N THR A 188 9.68 -33.90 2.37
CA THR A 188 8.74 -33.32 3.34
C THR A 188 9.39 -32.92 4.66
N GLN A 189 10.57 -33.45 4.99
CA GLN A 189 11.31 -33.09 6.19
C GLN A 189 12.14 -31.81 6.01
N GLU A 190 12.19 -30.97 7.05
CA GLU A 190 12.86 -29.66 7.02
C GLU A 190 14.35 -29.75 6.64
N ASN A 191 15.08 -30.69 7.23
CA ASN A 191 16.53 -30.81 7.03
C ASN A 191 16.86 -31.32 5.62
N SER A 192 16.26 -32.42 5.21
CA SER A 192 16.57 -33.06 3.93
C SER A 192 16.03 -32.28 2.73
N SER A 193 14.87 -31.63 2.85
CA SER A 193 14.30 -30.80 1.77
C SER A 193 15.22 -29.64 1.37
N ARG A 194 15.93 -29.04 2.33
CA ARG A 194 16.93 -28.01 2.08
C ARG A 194 18.10 -28.54 1.26
N VAL A 195 18.55 -29.75 1.59
CA VAL A 195 19.62 -30.44 0.85
C VAL A 195 19.16 -30.76 -0.57
N ILE A 196 17.95 -31.30 -0.72
CA ILE A 196 17.34 -31.60 -2.02
C ILE A 196 17.22 -30.33 -2.87
N SER A 197 16.79 -29.20 -2.30
CA SER A 197 16.71 -27.91 -2.99
C SER A 197 18.07 -27.41 -3.49
N LYS A 198 19.20 -27.85 -2.92
CA LYS A 198 20.54 -27.57 -3.47
C LYS A 198 20.97 -28.58 -4.52
N LEU A 199 20.46 -29.81 -4.44
CA LEU A 199 20.77 -30.89 -5.35
C LEU A 199 20.04 -30.74 -6.69
N LEU A 200 18.73 -30.51 -6.67
CA LEU A 200 17.87 -30.47 -7.86
C LEU A 200 18.40 -29.60 -9.02
N PRO A 201 18.93 -28.37 -8.78
CA PRO A 201 19.48 -27.54 -9.85
C PRO A 201 20.73 -28.10 -10.54
N LYS A 202 21.41 -29.07 -9.91
CA LYS A 202 22.65 -29.67 -10.39
C LYS A 202 22.43 -31.02 -11.07
N LEU A 203 21.23 -31.58 -10.97
CA LEU A 203 20.88 -32.84 -11.60
C LEU A 203 20.60 -32.62 -13.10
N ASN A 204 20.87 -33.64 -13.90
CA ASN A 204 20.52 -33.68 -15.33
C ASN A 204 19.14 -34.35 -15.52
N SER A 205 18.60 -34.31 -16.75
CA SER A 205 17.28 -34.89 -17.06
C SER A 205 17.16 -36.38 -16.72
N SER A 206 18.22 -37.18 -16.90
CA SER A 206 18.20 -38.61 -16.59
C SER A 206 18.03 -38.89 -15.09
N HIS A 207 18.69 -38.11 -14.23
CA HIS A 207 18.48 -38.19 -12.78
C HIS A 207 17.04 -37.83 -12.40
N ILE A 208 16.48 -36.81 -13.04
CA ILE A 208 15.12 -36.36 -12.76
C ILE A 208 14.10 -37.41 -13.21
N GLU A 209 14.24 -37.99 -14.39
CA GLU A 209 13.39 -39.09 -14.87
C GLU A 209 13.42 -40.29 -13.91
N LYS A 210 14.62 -40.68 -13.45
CA LYS A 210 14.77 -41.75 -12.46
C LYS A 210 14.08 -41.40 -11.15
N LEU A 211 14.27 -40.18 -10.64
CA LEU A 211 13.65 -39.70 -9.40
C LEU A 211 12.12 -39.70 -9.49
N LEU A 212 11.56 -39.22 -10.60
CA LEU A 212 10.12 -39.23 -10.86
C LEU A 212 9.55 -40.64 -10.93
N GLY A 213 10.27 -41.57 -11.58
CA GLY A 213 9.92 -42.98 -11.64
C GLY A 213 9.90 -43.62 -10.24
N LEU A 214 10.92 -43.37 -9.43
CA LEU A 214 11.01 -43.89 -8.05
C LEU A 214 9.90 -43.35 -7.14
N MET A 215 9.51 -42.08 -7.32
CA MET A 215 8.42 -41.48 -6.57
C MET A 215 7.03 -41.90 -7.07
N ASN A 216 6.94 -42.60 -8.21
CA ASN A 216 5.70 -42.82 -8.96
C ASN A 216 4.90 -41.51 -9.08
N PHE A 217 5.54 -40.49 -9.65
CA PHE A 217 5.06 -39.12 -9.64
C PHE A 217 3.67 -38.99 -10.31
N ASN A 218 2.67 -38.63 -9.53
CA ASN A 218 1.27 -38.53 -9.94
C ASN A 218 0.59 -37.32 -9.27
N SER A 219 -0.69 -37.06 -9.57
CA SER A 219 -1.45 -35.92 -9.04
C SER A 219 -1.60 -35.96 -7.52
N GLU A 220 -1.78 -37.16 -6.95
CA GLU A 220 -1.85 -37.38 -5.51
C GLU A 220 -0.55 -37.01 -4.80
N LEU A 221 0.61 -37.37 -5.36
CA LEU A 221 1.89 -36.98 -4.78
C LEU A 221 2.13 -35.47 -4.87
N VAL A 222 1.72 -34.84 -5.97
CA VAL A 222 1.79 -33.37 -6.12
C VAL A 222 1.00 -32.69 -5.00
N LEU A 223 -0.21 -33.18 -4.66
CA LEU A 223 -1.00 -32.70 -3.53
C LEU A 223 -0.23 -32.81 -2.22
N ILE A 224 0.25 -34.00 -1.88
CA ILE A 224 1.01 -34.26 -0.64
C ILE A 224 2.23 -33.35 -0.53
N MET A 225 2.95 -33.16 -1.64
CA MET A 225 4.14 -32.30 -1.67
C MET A 225 3.81 -30.80 -1.55
N LEU A 226 2.63 -30.38 -1.98
CA LEU A 226 2.18 -28.99 -1.92
C LEU A 226 1.57 -28.64 -0.56
N GLU A 227 0.92 -29.58 0.12
CA GLU A 227 0.41 -29.40 1.49
C GLU A 227 1.54 -29.23 2.52
N ASN A 228 2.74 -29.71 2.20
CA ASN A 228 3.90 -29.59 3.07
C ASN A 228 4.82 -28.43 2.63
N GLU A 229 5.09 -27.51 3.57
CA GLU A 229 5.88 -26.28 3.37
C GLU A 229 7.31 -26.56 2.88
N ASN A 230 7.91 -27.67 3.32
CA ASN A 230 9.28 -28.04 2.97
C ASN A 230 9.37 -28.59 1.54
N SER A 231 8.46 -29.51 1.17
CA SER A 231 8.44 -30.13 -0.15
C SER A 231 7.98 -29.17 -1.24
N THR A 232 7.14 -28.19 -0.91
CA THR A 232 6.63 -27.19 -1.85
C THR A 232 7.75 -26.44 -2.56
N ASN A 233 8.79 -26.03 -1.82
CA ASN A 233 9.94 -25.31 -2.39
C ASN A 233 10.74 -26.21 -3.35
N SER A 234 10.98 -27.46 -2.97
CA SER A 234 11.70 -28.43 -3.77
C SER A 234 10.92 -28.79 -5.05
N LEU A 235 9.60 -28.99 -4.93
CA LEU A 235 8.71 -29.22 -6.07
C LEU A 235 8.69 -28.02 -7.01
N THR A 236 8.57 -26.80 -6.47
CA THR A 236 8.63 -25.57 -7.27
C THR A 236 9.93 -25.50 -8.05
N GLN A 237 11.08 -25.75 -7.40
CA GLN A 237 12.37 -25.76 -8.09
C GLN A 237 12.49 -26.86 -9.14
N MET A 238 11.96 -28.05 -8.84
CA MET A 238 11.94 -29.17 -9.79
C MET A 238 11.18 -28.77 -11.05
N ILE A 239 9.96 -28.24 -10.90
CA ILE A 239 9.14 -27.69 -12.00
C ILE A 239 9.87 -26.55 -12.71
N GLU A 240 10.47 -25.63 -11.97
CA GLU A 240 11.11 -24.43 -12.50
C GLU A 240 12.34 -24.71 -13.38
N ILE A 241 13.07 -25.79 -13.11
CA ILE A 241 14.37 -26.12 -13.73
C ILE A 241 14.21 -27.20 -14.79
N HIS A 242 13.38 -28.19 -14.52
CA HIS A 242 13.26 -29.40 -15.35
C HIS A 242 11.94 -29.47 -16.11
N LEU A 243 11.30 -28.34 -16.34
CA LEU A 243 9.96 -28.25 -16.92
C LEU A 243 9.77 -29.06 -18.20
N ASN A 244 10.76 -29.03 -19.11
CA ASN A 244 10.68 -29.75 -20.38
C ASN A 244 10.72 -31.27 -20.18
N THR A 245 11.52 -31.76 -19.23
CA THR A 245 11.58 -33.18 -18.84
C THR A 245 10.31 -33.59 -18.08
N LEU A 246 9.78 -32.66 -17.30
CA LEU A 246 8.56 -32.83 -16.52
C LEU A 246 7.29 -32.70 -17.37
N GLU A 247 7.35 -32.20 -18.60
CA GLU A 247 6.16 -31.88 -19.38
C GLU A 247 5.25 -33.09 -19.59
N SER A 248 5.80 -34.28 -19.83
CA SER A 248 5.02 -35.52 -19.95
C SER A 248 4.48 -36.05 -18.61
N PHE A 249 5.23 -35.87 -17.52
CA PHE A 249 4.90 -36.40 -16.19
C PHE A 249 4.03 -35.47 -15.34
N VAL A 250 4.08 -34.16 -15.61
CA VAL A 250 3.54 -33.13 -14.74
C VAL A 250 2.38 -32.40 -15.39
N LYS A 251 2.33 -32.28 -16.72
CA LYS A 251 1.25 -31.56 -17.42
C LYS A 251 -0.15 -32.01 -17.00
N GLN A 252 -0.45 -33.29 -17.16
CA GLN A 252 -1.77 -33.83 -16.80
C GLN A 252 -2.01 -33.81 -15.28
N PRO A 253 -1.07 -34.27 -14.43
CA PRO A 253 -1.25 -34.19 -12.98
C PRO A 253 -1.39 -32.77 -12.42
N MET A 254 -0.62 -31.80 -12.90
CA MET A 254 -0.72 -30.40 -12.47
C MET A 254 -2.00 -29.74 -12.97
N VAL A 255 -2.40 -29.97 -14.23
CA VAL A 255 -3.67 -29.44 -14.73
C VAL A 255 -4.84 -30.06 -13.95
N GLN A 256 -4.84 -31.37 -13.75
CA GLN A 256 -5.87 -32.04 -12.96
C GLN A 256 -5.86 -31.58 -11.50
N PHE A 257 -4.68 -31.41 -10.90
CA PHE A 257 -4.53 -30.84 -9.56
C PHE A 257 -5.07 -29.42 -9.48
N LEU A 258 -4.71 -28.55 -10.43
CA LEU A 258 -5.21 -27.19 -10.53
C LEU A 258 -6.73 -27.14 -10.62
N LEU A 259 -7.33 -28.09 -11.33
CA LEU A 259 -8.78 -28.23 -11.46
C LEU A 259 -9.45 -28.83 -10.21
N ASN A 260 -8.71 -29.62 -9.42
CA ASN A 260 -9.23 -30.37 -8.27
C ASN A 260 -8.99 -29.71 -6.89
N LEU A 261 -8.13 -28.68 -6.80
CA LEU A 261 -7.87 -27.95 -5.55
C LEU A 261 -9.15 -27.33 -5.00
N ASP A 262 -9.48 -27.45 -3.71
CA ASP A 262 -10.64 -26.74 -3.15
C ASP A 262 -10.34 -25.26 -2.78
N ASP A 263 -11.39 -24.49 -2.45
CA ASP A 263 -11.26 -23.07 -2.11
C ASP A 263 -10.42 -22.83 -0.84
N GLU A 264 -10.43 -23.78 0.11
CA GLU A 264 -9.69 -23.69 1.38
C GLU A 264 -8.18 -23.82 1.12
N GLN A 265 -7.79 -24.80 0.29
CA GLN A 265 -6.40 -25.06 -0.09
C GLN A 265 -5.75 -23.89 -0.86
N ILE A 266 -6.49 -23.18 -1.71
CA ILE A 266 -5.93 -22.04 -2.49
C ILE A 266 -5.93 -20.72 -1.73
N SER A 267 -6.81 -20.56 -0.74
CA SER A 267 -6.74 -19.43 0.18
C SER A 267 -5.42 -19.43 0.97
N GLU A 268 -4.78 -20.59 1.11
CA GLU A 268 -3.41 -20.66 1.61
C GLU A 268 -2.45 -19.97 0.65
N GLN A 269 -1.93 -18.82 1.10
CA GLN A 269 -0.89 -18.04 0.42
C GLN A 269 0.34 -18.89 0.01
N ARG A 270 0.51 -20.05 0.67
CA ARG A 270 1.57 -21.04 0.45
C ARG A 270 1.51 -21.68 -0.94
N LEU A 271 0.32 -21.97 -1.48
CA LEU A 271 0.16 -22.59 -2.79
C LEU A 271 0.22 -21.56 -3.93
N ARG A 272 -0.23 -20.32 -3.69
CA ARG A 272 -0.34 -19.29 -4.73
C ARG A 272 1.00 -18.97 -5.42
N GLN A 273 2.10 -18.86 -4.67
CA GLN A 273 3.40 -18.51 -5.26
C GLN A 273 4.03 -19.62 -6.13
N PRO A 274 4.18 -20.87 -5.63
CA PRO A 274 4.61 -22.02 -6.42
C PRO A 274 3.82 -22.18 -7.71
N LEU A 275 2.50 -22.11 -7.58
CA LEU A 275 1.56 -22.28 -8.67
C LEU A 275 1.70 -21.17 -9.71
N SER A 276 1.82 -19.91 -9.26
CA SER A 276 2.09 -18.76 -10.13
C SER A 276 3.33 -18.98 -10.97
N LYS A 277 4.44 -19.37 -10.35
CA LYS A 277 5.71 -19.56 -11.06
C LYS A 277 5.67 -20.74 -12.02
N SER A 278 4.97 -21.81 -11.62
CA SER A 278 4.81 -23.00 -12.45
C SER A 278 3.96 -22.69 -13.69
N ILE A 279 2.84 -21.98 -13.52
CA ILE A 279 2.01 -21.49 -14.63
C ILE A 279 2.79 -20.47 -15.48
N GLU A 280 3.59 -19.59 -14.88
CA GLU A 280 4.38 -18.62 -15.63
C GLU A 280 5.38 -19.30 -16.57
N LYS A 281 6.07 -20.33 -16.09
CA LYS A 281 7.06 -21.06 -16.87
C LYS A 281 6.48 -22.11 -17.81
N SER A 282 5.26 -22.60 -17.57
CA SER A 282 4.62 -23.66 -18.38
C SER A 282 4.57 -23.34 -19.87
N SER A 283 4.62 -24.40 -20.68
CA SER A 283 4.51 -24.31 -22.14
C SER A 283 3.16 -23.70 -22.53
N VAL A 284 3.11 -23.13 -23.74
CA VAL A 284 1.87 -22.54 -24.27
C VAL A 284 0.74 -23.58 -24.23
N ASP A 285 1.01 -24.83 -24.60
CA ASP A 285 -0.02 -25.89 -24.61
C ASP A 285 -0.65 -26.15 -23.24
N ILE A 286 0.12 -26.11 -22.15
CA ILE A 286 -0.40 -26.24 -20.77
C ILE A 286 -1.31 -25.07 -20.43
N LYS A 287 -0.88 -23.86 -20.80
CA LYS A 287 -1.67 -22.63 -20.60
C LYS A 287 -2.98 -22.72 -21.38
N LEU A 288 -2.96 -23.28 -22.59
CA LEU A 288 -4.15 -23.48 -23.42
C LEU A 288 -5.09 -24.52 -22.83
N GLU A 289 -4.57 -25.63 -22.31
CA GLU A 289 -5.38 -26.67 -21.67
C GLU A 289 -6.03 -26.15 -20.37
N LEU A 290 -5.33 -25.31 -19.62
CA LEU A 290 -5.91 -24.56 -18.50
C LEU A 290 -7.00 -23.59 -18.96
N ILE A 291 -6.81 -22.85 -20.05
CA ILE A 291 -7.87 -21.98 -20.58
C ILE A 291 -9.07 -22.77 -21.08
N LYS A 292 -8.85 -23.89 -21.78
CA LYS A 292 -9.93 -24.73 -22.32
C LYS A 292 -10.77 -25.38 -21.23
N SER A 293 -10.15 -25.74 -20.10
CA SER A 293 -10.89 -26.25 -18.92
C SER A 293 -11.70 -25.15 -18.22
N LEU A 294 -11.33 -23.88 -18.39
CA LEU A 294 -12.09 -22.70 -17.98
C LEU A 294 -13.20 -22.32 -18.99
N SER A 295 -13.99 -23.28 -19.47
CA SER A 295 -15.04 -23.08 -20.49
C SER A 295 -16.00 -21.91 -20.20
N GLU A 296 -16.75 -21.47 -21.23
CA GLU A 296 -17.72 -20.36 -21.14
C GLU A 296 -18.69 -20.50 -19.95
N ASP A 297 -19.16 -21.71 -19.66
CA ASP A 297 -20.09 -21.98 -18.56
C ASP A 297 -19.42 -21.85 -17.17
N ASN A 298 -18.11 -22.11 -17.08
CA ASN A 298 -17.37 -22.10 -15.83
C ASN A 298 -16.89 -20.71 -15.43
N ILE A 299 -16.85 -19.73 -16.34
CA ILE A 299 -16.24 -18.43 -16.02
C ILE A 299 -17.07 -17.55 -15.11
N THR A 300 -18.39 -17.64 -15.21
CA THR A 300 -19.26 -16.95 -14.23
C THR A 300 -19.09 -17.56 -12.82
N GLN A 301 -18.77 -18.85 -12.77
CA GLN A 301 -18.44 -19.62 -11.58
C GLN A 301 -16.94 -19.63 -11.26
N LEU A 302 -16.11 -18.78 -11.89
CA LEU A 302 -14.72 -18.62 -11.49
C LEU A 302 -14.71 -18.36 -9.98
N ASP A 303 -14.16 -19.31 -9.25
CA ASP A 303 -13.70 -19.11 -7.89
C ASP A 303 -12.36 -18.34 -7.92
N GLU A 304 -11.82 -18.05 -6.75
CA GLU A 304 -10.54 -17.36 -6.63
C GLU A 304 -9.38 -18.12 -7.31
N ARG A 305 -9.49 -19.45 -7.41
CA ARG A 305 -8.47 -20.38 -7.94
C ARG A 305 -8.23 -20.13 -9.41
N HIS A 306 -9.33 -20.22 -10.14
CA HIS A 306 -9.38 -20.10 -11.58
C HIS A 306 -9.07 -18.65 -12.01
N ALA A 307 -9.48 -17.66 -11.21
CA ALA A 307 -9.10 -16.27 -11.43
C ALA A 307 -7.59 -16.06 -11.34
N PHE A 308 -6.97 -16.52 -10.26
CA PHE A 308 -5.53 -16.34 -10.11
C PHE A 308 -4.73 -16.98 -11.25
N ALA A 309 -5.05 -18.24 -11.59
CA ALA A 309 -4.42 -18.94 -12.70
C ALA A 309 -4.63 -18.21 -14.04
N LEU A 310 -5.86 -17.81 -14.34
CA LEU A 310 -6.21 -17.10 -15.56
C LEU A 310 -5.43 -15.78 -15.70
N SER A 311 -5.25 -15.03 -14.61
CA SER A 311 -4.47 -13.79 -14.64
C SER A 311 -3.03 -14.04 -15.08
N ARG A 312 -2.40 -15.10 -14.56
CA ARG A 312 -1.00 -15.45 -14.86
C ARG A 312 -0.84 -15.96 -16.28
N VAL A 313 -1.76 -16.81 -16.72
CA VAL A 313 -1.80 -17.27 -18.10
C VAL A 313 -1.94 -16.07 -19.05
N TYR A 314 -2.92 -15.20 -18.82
CA TYR A 314 -3.24 -14.09 -19.70
C TYR A 314 -2.06 -13.12 -19.90
N THR A 315 -1.35 -12.75 -18.83
CA THR A 315 -0.17 -11.85 -18.92
C THR A 315 1.00 -12.38 -19.75
N ARG A 316 1.00 -13.67 -20.11
CA ARG A 316 2.11 -14.34 -20.81
C ARG A 316 1.73 -14.89 -22.18
N LEU A 317 0.46 -14.82 -22.57
CA LEU A 317 0.06 -15.14 -23.93
C LEU A 317 0.61 -14.08 -24.90
N PRO A 318 1.16 -14.46 -26.07
CA PRO A 318 1.48 -13.50 -27.11
C PRO A 318 0.21 -12.77 -27.53
N THR A 319 0.22 -11.44 -27.57
CA THR A 319 -0.98 -10.64 -27.87
C THR A 319 -1.56 -10.89 -29.26
N ASN A 320 -0.74 -11.42 -30.18
CA ASN A 320 -1.13 -11.82 -31.53
C ASN A 320 -1.56 -13.30 -31.64
N SER A 321 -1.57 -14.05 -30.54
CA SER A 321 -1.97 -15.46 -30.55
C SER A 321 -3.50 -15.57 -30.63
N LYS A 322 -3.99 -16.62 -31.30
CA LYS A 322 -5.43 -16.92 -31.40
C LYS A 322 -6.07 -17.03 -30.02
N GLU A 323 -5.32 -17.59 -29.08
CA GLU A 323 -5.78 -17.92 -27.73
C GLU A 323 -5.81 -16.70 -26.83
N PHE A 324 -4.94 -15.72 -27.05
CA PHE A 324 -5.10 -14.39 -26.44
C PHE A 324 -6.42 -13.77 -26.89
N GLY A 325 -6.76 -13.86 -28.17
CA GLY A 325 -8.03 -13.38 -28.72
C GLY A 325 -9.25 -14.09 -28.13
N GLU A 326 -9.23 -15.42 -28.06
CA GLU A 326 -10.31 -16.24 -27.47
C GLU A 326 -10.48 -15.93 -25.98
N THR A 327 -9.38 -15.90 -25.21
CA THR A 327 -9.42 -15.58 -23.77
C THR A 327 -9.88 -14.14 -23.53
N SER A 328 -9.46 -13.20 -24.38
CA SER A 328 -9.91 -11.80 -24.30
C SER A 328 -11.42 -11.68 -24.55
N THR A 329 -11.92 -12.38 -25.58
CA THR A 329 -13.36 -12.41 -25.90
C THR A 329 -14.16 -12.97 -24.73
N LEU A 330 -13.62 -14.01 -24.11
CA LEU A 330 -14.23 -14.70 -22.99
C LEU A 330 -14.28 -13.85 -21.71
N ILE A 331 -13.17 -13.14 -21.39
CA ILE A 331 -13.13 -12.17 -20.29
C ILE A 331 -14.05 -10.98 -20.60
N MET A 332 -14.11 -10.49 -21.85
CA MET A 332 -15.01 -9.40 -22.23
C MET A 332 -16.48 -9.75 -21.99
N LYS A 333 -16.93 -10.93 -22.45
CA LYS A 333 -18.30 -11.42 -22.24
C LYS A 333 -18.70 -11.47 -20.76
N ASN A 334 -17.73 -11.71 -19.87
CA ASN A 334 -17.94 -11.88 -18.44
C ASN A 334 -17.41 -10.73 -17.59
N PHE A 335 -16.98 -9.62 -18.20
CA PHE A 335 -16.23 -8.57 -17.51
C PHE A 335 -16.98 -8.00 -16.31
N TYR A 336 -18.28 -7.76 -16.47
CA TYR A 336 -19.13 -7.24 -15.40
C TYR A 336 -19.13 -8.17 -14.18
N ASN A 337 -19.45 -9.46 -14.37
CA ASN A 337 -19.50 -10.46 -13.29
C ASN A 337 -18.14 -10.64 -12.60
N LEU A 338 -17.07 -10.70 -13.41
CA LEU A 338 -15.70 -10.83 -12.90
C LEU A 338 -15.28 -9.60 -12.08
N SER A 339 -15.66 -8.39 -12.51
CA SER A 339 -15.28 -7.14 -11.84
C SER A 339 -15.92 -6.95 -10.46
N MET A 340 -17.06 -7.60 -10.20
CA MET A 340 -17.72 -7.55 -8.88
C MET A 340 -17.03 -8.42 -7.82
N LYS A 341 -16.28 -9.44 -8.25
CA LYS A 341 -15.60 -10.39 -7.35
C LYS A 341 -14.25 -9.83 -6.90
N ARG A 342 -14.00 -9.83 -5.60
CA ARG A 342 -12.80 -9.27 -4.96
C ARG A 342 -11.50 -9.88 -5.53
N ASP A 343 -11.51 -11.19 -5.72
CA ASP A 343 -10.30 -11.97 -6.01
C ASP A 343 -9.99 -12.06 -7.51
N HIS A 344 -10.88 -11.51 -8.34
CA HIS A 344 -10.74 -11.47 -9.79
C HIS A 344 -10.04 -10.22 -10.28
N LYS A 345 -9.70 -9.30 -9.37
CA LYS A 345 -9.03 -8.05 -9.67
C LYS A 345 -7.76 -8.25 -10.50
N ASP A 346 -6.98 -9.29 -10.23
CA ASP A 346 -5.74 -9.55 -10.96
C ASP A 346 -5.98 -9.98 -12.41
N VAL A 347 -7.03 -10.78 -12.67
CA VAL A 347 -7.47 -11.13 -14.04
C VAL A 347 -7.88 -9.88 -14.78
N ILE A 348 -8.74 -9.07 -14.17
CA ILE A 348 -9.26 -7.86 -14.79
C ILE A 348 -8.14 -6.85 -15.07
N ASN A 349 -7.19 -6.69 -14.15
CA ASN A 349 -6.05 -5.81 -14.37
C ASN A 349 -5.10 -6.36 -15.44
N ALA A 350 -4.88 -7.67 -15.49
CA ALA A 350 -4.12 -8.29 -16.57
C ALA A 350 -4.82 -8.07 -17.92
N PHE A 351 -6.12 -8.33 -17.99
CA PHE A 351 -6.95 -8.10 -19.17
C PHE A 351 -6.84 -6.66 -19.68
N ILE A 352 -7.12 -5.67 -18.82
CA ILE A 352 -7.08 -4.25 -19.18
C ILE A 352 -5.65 -3.78 -19.53
N GLY A 353 -4.64 -4.32 -18.84
CA GLY A 353 -3.24 -3.95 -19.04
C GLY A 353 -2.68 -4.38 -20.39
N PHE A 354 -3.05 -5.59 -20.84
CA PHE A 354 -2.49 -6.20 -22.05
C PHE A 354 -3.40 -6.14 -23.28
N SER A 355 -4.69 -5.83 -23.13
CA SER A 355 -5.60 -5.64 -24.25
C SER A 355 -5.29 -4.36 -25.05
N GLU A 356 -5.56 -4.40 -26.35
CA GLU A 356 -5.49 -3.25 -27.24
C GLU A 356 -6.62 -2.24 -26.94
N LYS A 357 -6.41 -0.97 -27.26
CA LYS A 357 -7.41 0.09 -27.01
C LYS A 357 -8.74 -0.19 -27.68
N ASN A 358 -8.74 -0.67 -28.92
CA ASN A 358 -9.96 -0.99 -29.67
C ASN A 358 -10.79 -2.08 -28.98
N THR A 359 -10.12 -3.06 -28.37
CA THR A 359 -10.77 -4.13 -27.58
C THR A 359 -11.41 -3.55 -26.32
N LEU A 360 -10.72 -2.66 -25.62
CA LEU A 360 -11.24 -2.00 -24.42
C LEU A 360 -12.41 -1.06 -24.74
N ASP A 361 -12.33 -0.35 -25.86
CA ASP A 361 -13.40 0.53 -26.35
C ASP A 361 -14.64 -0.32 -26.72
N SER A 362 -14.45 -1.44 -27.41
CA SER A 362 -15.53 -2.40 -27.71
C SER A 362 -16.16 -3.00 -26.46
N LEU A 363 -15.35 -3.33 -25.44
CA LEU A 363 -15.84 -3.79 -24.15
C LEU A 363 -16.73 -2.73 -23.48
N ILE A 364 -16.27 -1.48 -23.43
CA ILE A 364 -17.06 -0.38 -22.86
C ILE A 364 -18.38 -0.19 -23.61
N ASP A 365 -18.35 -0.29 -24.94
CA ASP A 365 -19.55 -0.14 -25.75
C ASP A 365 -20.53 -1.30 -25.50
N SER A 366 -20.04 -2.50 -25.18
CA SER A 366 -20.85 -3.66 -24.83
C SER A 366 -21.53 -3.58 -23.44
N LEU A 367 -20.98 -2.79 -22.50
CA LEU A 367 -21.57 -2.62 -21.17
C LEU A 367 -22.85 -1.77 -21.22
N SER A 368 -23.92 -2.26 -20.59
CA SER A 368 -25.17 -1.50 -20.44
C SER A 368 -25.02 -0.37 -19.41
N THR A 369 -25.88 0.65 -19.49
CA THR A 369 -25.89 1.74 -18.51
C THR A 369 -26.08 1.22 -17.08
N ASP A 370 -26.93 0.21 -16.88
CA ASP A 370 -27.18 -0.42 -15.58
C ASP A 370 -25.95 -1.15 -15.04
N GLN A 371 -25.24 -1.90 -15.90
CA GLN A 371 -24.00 -2.58 -15.53
C GLN A 371 -22.92 -1.59 -15.10
N ILE A 372 -22.77 -0.47 -15.82
CA ILE A 372 -21.80 0.59 -15.46
C ILE A 372 -22.19 1.22 -14.12
N GLU A 373 -23.49 1.48 -13.91
CA GLU A 373 -23.98 2.04 -12.66
C GLU A 373 -23.67 1.13 -11.46
N GLU A 374 -23.95 -0.16 -11.59
CA GLU A 374 -23.67 -1.15 -10.55
C GLU A 374 -22.16 -1.28 -10.30
N LEU A 375 -21.33 -1.29 -11.36
CA LEU A 375 -19.87 -1.32 -11.23
C LEU A 375 -19.37 -0.10 -10.44
N LEU A 376 -19.91 1.08 -10.70
CA LEU A 376 -19.53 2.30 -9.99
C LEU A 376 -19.99 2.32 -8.52
N LYS A 377 -21.06 1.60 -8.19
CA LYS A 377 -21.55 1.47 -6.81
C LYS A 377 -20.74 0.42 -6.01
N ASP A 378 -20.33 -0.67 -6.64
CA ASP A 378 -19.56 -1.73 -6.00
C ASP A 378 -18.10 -1.33 -5.70
N LYS A 379 -17.55 -1.84 -4.59
CA LYS A 379 -16.18 -1.51 -4.14
C LYS A 379 -15.10 -2.11 -5.03
N ASN A 380 -15.32 -3.29 -5.61
CA ASN A 380 -14.36 -3.95 -6.51
C ASN A 380 -14.62 -3.49 -7.95
N GLY A 381 -15.90 -3.42 -8.34
CA GLY A 381 -16.35 -2.95 -9.64
C GLY A 381 -15.79 -1.59 -9.98
N ILE A 382 -15.78 -0.64 -9.04
CA ILE A 382 -15.29 0.71 -9.29
C ILE A 382 -13.80 0.73 -9.58
N VAL A 383 -13.01 -0.15 -8.96
CA VAL A 383 -11.56 -0.22 -9.20
C VAL A 383 -11.28 -0.77 -10.60
N ALA A 384 -11.97 -1.85 -10.97
CA ALA A 384 -11.90 -2.43 -12.30
C ALA A 384 -12.33 -1.43 -13.38
N PHE A 385 -13.49 -0.80 -13.19
CA PHE A 385 -14.02 0.19 -14.13
C PHE A 385 -13.15 1.44 -14.22
N SER A 386 -12.60 1.93 -13.10
CA SER A 386 -11.65 3.04 -13.11
C SER A 386 -10.41 2.73 -13.95
N TYR A 387 -9.89 1.52 -13.84
CA TYR A 387 -8.72 1.12 -14.61
C TYR A 387 -9.06 0.99 -16.10
N LEU A 388 -10.20 0.38 -16.43
CA LEU A 388 -10.72 0.30 -17.81
C LEU A 388 -10.90 1.70 -18.41
N PHE A 389 -11.56 2.60 -17.69
CA PHE A 389 -11.81 3.98 -18.10
C PHE A 389 -10.52 4.80 -18.27
N SER A 390 -9.46 4.50 -17.52
CA SER A 390 -8.17 5.18 -17.68
C SER A 390 -7.44 4.81 -18.99
N ARG A 391 -7.82 3.69 -19.61
CA ARG A 391 -7.14 3.09 -20.77
C ARG A 391 -7.91 3.21 -22.08
N THR A 392 -9.24 3.39 -22.01
CA THR A 392 -10.12 3.62 -23.17
C THR A 392 -9.92 4.98 -23.83
N THR A 393 -10.30 5.08 -25.11
CA THR A 393 -10.46 6.36 -25.82
C THR A 393 -11.91 6.87 -25.80
N CYS A 394 -12.89 6.00 -25.51
CA CYS A 394 -14.33 6.27 -25.55
C CYS A 394 -14.89 6.92 -24.27
N LYS A 395 -14.10 7.76 -23.58
CA LYS A 395 -14.51 8.39 -22.31
C LYS A 395 -15.81 9.19 -22.43
N THR A 396 -15.96 9.96 -23.50
CA THR A 396 -17.14 10.78 -23.77
C THR A 396 -18.39 9.92 -23.99
N ASN A 397 -18.26 8.77 -24.66
CA ASN A 397 -19.38 7.83 -24.88
C ASN A 397 -19.89 7.27 -23.55
N VAL A 398 -18.99 6.91 -22.64
CA VAL A 398 -19.35 6.44 -21.29
C VAL A 398 -20.09 7.53 -20.51
N LEU A 399 -19.58 8.76 -20.52
CA LEU A 399 -20.23 9.87 -19.84
C LEU A 399 -21.63 10.14 -20.42
N ASN A 400 -21.79 10.03 -21.74
CA ASN A 400 -23.08 10.15 -22.41
C ASN A 400 -24.06 9.03 -21.98
N LYS A 401 -23.60 7.77 -21.92
CA LYS A 401 -24.40 6.64 -21.40
C LYS A 401 -24.87 6.87 -19.97
N LEU A 402 -24.03 7.52 -19.15
CA LEU A 402 -24.32 7.80 -17.74
C LEU A 402 -25.09 9.11 -17.51
N SER A 403 -25.34 9.92 -18.53
CA SER A 403 -25.86 11.29 -18.38
C SER A 403 -27.15 11.38 -17.56
N GLU A 404 -28.06 10.42 -17.72
CA GLU A 404 -29.33 10.38 -16.96
C GLU A 404 -29.14 9.98 -15.49
N LYS A 405 -28.11 9.18 -15.18
CA LYS A 405 -27.85 8.62 -13.85
C LYS A 405 -26.72 9.32 -13.08
N ILE A 406 -26.00 10.22 -13.75
CA ILE A 406 -24.77 10.83 -13.24
C ILE A 406 -25.00 11.61 -11.95
N VAL A 407 -26.18 12.20 -11.75
CA VAL A 407 -26.52 12.95 -10.55
C VAL A 407 -26.61 12.04 -9.32
N ASP A 408 -27.28 10.90 -9.46
CA ASP A 408 -27.44 9.94 -8.36
C ASP A 408 -26.13 9.21 -8.08
N LEU A 409 -25.39 8.87 -9.13
CA LEU A 409 -24.04 8.32 -9.00
C LEU A 409 -23.08 9.35 -8.37
N ALA A 410 -23.16 10.63 -8.73
CA ALA A 410 -22.31 11.67 -8.13
C ALA A 410 -22.53 11.78 -6.62
N LYS A 411 -23.75 11.50 -6.12
CA LYS A 411 -24.11 11.50 -4.69
C LYS A 411 -23.66 10.23 -3.94
N GLY A 412 -23.38 9.14 -4.64
CA GLY A 412 -22.91 7.88 -4.05
C GLY A 412 -21.47 7.98 -3.52
N PHE A 413 -21.17 7.32 -2.40
CA PHE A 413 -19.84 7.38 -1.77
C PHE A 413 -18.73 6.88 -2.69
N THR A 414 -18.85 5.66 -3.21
CA THR A 414 -17.85 5.04 -4.09
C THR A 414 -17.75 5.79 -5.41
N SER A 415 -18.86 5.93 -6.13
CA SER A 415 -18.95 6.59 -7.44
C SER A 415 -18.48 8.05 -7.43
N SER A 416 -18.69 8.80 -6.34
CA SER A 416 -18.18 10.18 -6.24
C SER A 416 -16.64 10.26 -6.28
N PHE A 417 -15.92 9.27 -5.72
CA PHE A 417 -14.46 9.20 -5.80
C PHE A 417 -13.98 8.95 -7.24
N PHE A 418 -14.71 8.13 -8.00
CA PHE A 418 -14.41 7.92 -9.42
C PHE A 418 -14.53 9.24 -10.19
N PHE A 419 -15.68 9.91 -10.13
CA PHE A 419 -15.84 11.20 -10.84
C PHE A 419 -14.85 12.25 -10.37
N SER A 420 -14.54 12.29 -9.07
CA SER A 420 -13.56 13.22 -8.55
C SER A 420 -12.15 12.98 -9.10
N SER A 421 -11.78 11.71 -9.30
CA SER A 421 -10.52 11.34 -9.95
C SER A 421 -10.55 11.73 -11.43
N LEU A 422 -11.66 11.48 -12.14
CA LEU A 422 -11.82 11.89 -13.54
C LEU A 422 -11.69 13.40 -13.73
N VAL A 423 -12.37 14.19 -12.90
CA VAL A 423 -12.30 15.65 -12.93
C VAL A 423 -10.88 16.13 -12.64
N ALA A 424 -10.11 15.42 -11.82
CA ALA A 424 -8.74 15.80 -11.49
C ALA A 424 -7.74 15.52 -12.62
N ASP A 425 -7.93 14.42 -13.36
CA ASP A 425 -6.94 13.89 -14.28
C ASP A 425 -7.20 14.27 -15.76
N ASP A 426 -8.44 14.62 -16.12
CA ASP A 426 -8.83 14.88 -17.52
C ASP A 426 -9.77 16.11 -17.62
N ARG A 427 -9.29 17.18 -18.28
CA ARG A 427 -10.02 18.44 -18.41
C ARG A 427 -11.28 18.30 -19.25
N GLU A 428 -11.28 17.51 -20.32
CA GLU A 428 -12.45 17.36 -21.18
C GLU A 428 -13.57 16.62 -20.45
N CYS A 429 -13.20 15.53 -19.76
CA CYS A 429 -14.13 14.82 -18.87
C CYS A 429 -14.66 15.74 -17.76
N ALA A 430 -13.79 16.59 -17.19
CA ALA A 430 -14.20 17.55 -16.17
C ALA A 430 -15.29 18.49 -16.68
N LEU A 431 -15.11 19.10 -17.86
CA LEU A 431 -16.08 20.02 -18.45
C LEU A 431 -17.41 19.33 -18.78
N THR A 432 -17.36 18.12 -19.33
CA THR A 432 -18.56 17.32 -19.63
C THR A 432 -19.33 16.97 -18.35
N ILE A 433 -18.64 16.50 -17.31
CA ILE A 433 -19.26 16.20 -16.00
C ILE A 433 -19.85 17.49 -15.41
N ILE A 434 -19.13 18.61 -15.48
CA ILE A 434 -19.62 19.92 -15.00
C ILE A 434 -20.94 20.30 -15.65
N GLU A 435 -21.05 20.22 -16.97
CA GLU A 435 -22.30 20.58 -17.66
C GLU A 435 -23.44 19.60 -17.32
N MET A 436 -23.16 18.29 -17.23
CA MET A 436 -24.17 17.28 -16.90
C MET A 436 -24.76 17.46 -15.49
N VAL A 437 -23.92 17.73 -14.49
CA VAL A 437 -24.39 17.84 -13.09
C VAL A 437 -24.82 19.24 -12.69
N LYS A 438 -24.61 20.24 -13.55
CA LYS A 438 -24.91 21.66 -13.33
C LYS A 438 -26.31 21.93 -12.74
N PRO A 439 -27.39 21.28 -13.19
CA PRO A 439 -28.73 21.52 -12.62
C PRO A 439 -28.87 21.05 -11.16
N ASN A 440 -28.00 20.14 -10.72
CA ASN A 440 -28.08 19.46 -9.42
C ASN A 440 -26.87 19.75 -8.50
N LEU A 441 -26.04 20.73 -8.84
CA LEU A 441 -24.78 21.02 -8.15
C LEU A 441 -24.94 21.35 -6.66
N LEU A 442 -26.05 22.00 -6.28
CA LEU A 442 -26.33 22.29 -4.88
C LEU A 442 -26.56 20.99 -4.09
N SER A 443 -27.36 20.07 -4.62
CA SER A 443 -27.63 18.76 -4.03
C SER A 443 -26.37 17.90 -3.91
N ILE A 444 -25.47 17.98 -4.90
CA ILE A 444 -24.18 17.30 -4.88
C ILE A 444 -23.23 17.95 -3.87
N SER A 445 -23.20 19.28 -3.78
CA SER A 445 -22.32 19.98 -2.83
C SER A 445 -22.77 19.84 -1.38
N SER A 446 -24.07 19.65 -1.15
CA SER A 446 -24.65 19.47 0.18
C SER A 446 -24.59 18.02 0.67
N ASN A 447 -24.29 17.05 -0.19
CA ASN A 447 -24.07 15.67 0.23
C ASN A 447 -22.58 15.45 0.60
N LYS A 448 -22.36 14.98 1.84
CA LYS A 448 -21.03 14.76 2.44
C LYS A 448 -20.14 13.86 1.60
N ASN A 449 -20.71 12.85 0.94
CA ASN A 449 -19.97 11.91 0.12
C ASN A 449 -19.42 12.56 -1.15
N SER A 450 -20.17 13.51 -1.71
CA SER A 450 -19.91 14.09 -3.02
C SER A 450 -19.26 15.47 -3.00
N GLN A 451 -19.00 16.02 -1.80
CA GLN A 451 -18.23 17.27 -1.65
C GLN A 451 -16.86 17.21 -2.32
N PHE A 452 -16.22 16.05 -2.30
CA PHE A 452 -14.91 15.88 -2.93
C PHE A 452 -14.99 16.07 -4.45
N LEU A 453 -16.10 15.70 -5.10
CA LEU A 453 -16.35 15.98 -6.51
C LEU A 453 -16.49 17.49 -6.73
N SER A 454 -17.35 18.18 -5.97
CA SER A 454 -17.54 19.64 -6.08
C SER A 454 -16.23 20.41 -5.87
N ILE A 455 -15.40 19.97 -4.91
CA ILE A 455 -14.07 20.56 -4.65
C ILE A 455 -13.16 20.42 -5.88
N LYS A 456 -13.13 19.26 -6.54
CA LYS A 456 -12.33 19.09 -7.76
C LYS A 456 -12.88 19.91 -8.92
N MET A 457 -14.19 19.98 -9.07
CA MET A 457 -14.83 20.80 -10.11
C MET A 457 -14.51 22.29 -9.93
N ALA A 458 -14.43 22.76 -8.69
CA ALA A 458 -14.05 24.15 -8.37
C ALA A 458 -12.60 24.51 -8.76
N LYS A 459 -11.75 23.55 -9.18
CA LYS A 459 -10.46 23.86 -9.79
C LYS A 459 -10.61 24.49 -11.18
N TYR A 460 -11.71 24.20 -11.87
CA TYR A 460 -12.01 24.74 -13.20
C TYR A 460 -12.90 25.98 -13.10
N PRO A 461 -12.64 27.04 -13.90
CA PRO A 461 -13.47 28.25 -13.92
C PRO A 461 -14.95 27.96 -14.19
N GLU A 462 -15.26 27.03 -15.10
CA GLU A 462 -16.62 26.62 -15.46
C GLU A 462 -17.32 25.96 -14.27
N GLY A 463 -16.60 25.08 -13.56
CA GLY A 463 -17.08 24.43 -12.34
C GLY A 463 -17.35 25.44 -11.23
N ARG A 464 -16.44 26.40 -10.99
CA ARG A 464 -16.66 27.49 -10.03
C ARG A 464 -17.91 28.30 -10.36
N LYS A 465 -18.03 28.78 -11.60
CA LYS A 465 -19.20 29.54 -12.06
C LYS A 465 -20.50 28.76 -11.87
N ALA A 466 -20.50 27.47 -12.20
CA ALA A 466 -21.67 26.60 -12.05
C ALA A 466 -22.04 26.40 -10.57
N ILE A 467 -21.05 26.14 -9.69
CA ILE A 467 -21.28 25.99 -8.24
C ILE A 467 -21.81 27.30 -7.64
N LEU A 468 -21.19 28.44 -7.96
CA LEU A 468 -21.64 29.75 -7.48
C LEU A 468 -23.05 30.08 -7.94
N LYS A 469 -23.39 29.79 -9.21
CA LYS A 469 -24.75 29.96 -9.72
C LYS A 469 -25.76 29.09 -8.97
N SER A 470 -25.39 27.86 -8.60
CA SER A 470 -26.26 26.98 -7.80
C SER A 470 -26.47 27.51 -6.38
N PHE A 471 -25.46 28.15 -5.78
CA PHE A 471 -25.53 28.71 -4.44
C PHE A 471 -26.41 29.95 -4.35
N LYS A 472 -26.57 30.70 -5.44
CA LYS A 472 -27.40 31.91 -5.51
C LYS A 472 -28.86 31.68 -5.10
N TYR A 473 -29.40 30.47 -5.31
CA TYR A 473 -30.83 30.22 -5.16
C TYR A 473 -31.21 29.58 -3.82
N ASP A 474 -30.34 28.79 -3.18
CA ASP A 474 -30.76 27.97 -2.01
C ASP A 474 -29.60 27.48 -1.11
N ILE A 475 -28.52 28.25 -0.93
CA ILE A 475 -27.43 27.83 -0.01
C ILE A 475 -27.78 27.97 1.48
N VAL A 476 -28.79 28.78 1.79
CA VAL A 476 -29.17 29.15 3.16
C VAL A 476 -29.53 27.91 4.00
N GLY A 477 -30.18 26.90 3.40
CA GLY A 477 -30.51 25.63 4.06
C GLY A 477 -29.37 24.59 4.10
N HIS A 478 -28.33 24.77 3.29
CA HIS A 478 -27.26 23.78 3.07
C HIS A 478 -25.87 24.23 3.54
N TYR A 479 -25.80 25.35 4.28
CA TYR A 479 -24.53 25.97 4.67
C TYR A 479 -23.59 25.02 5.43
N THR A 480 -24.12 24.30 6.41
CA THR A 480 -23.34 23.39 7.27
C THR A 480 -22.75 22.23 6.48
N THR A 481 -23.48 21.73 5.49
CA THR A 481 -22.98 20.65 4.64
C THR A 481 -22.03 21.19 3.59
N CYS A 482 -22.31 22.30 2.91
CA CYS A 482 -21.44 22.85 1.86
C CYS A 482 -20.12 23.49 2.36
N GLN A 483 -19.84 23.50 3.66
CA GLN A 483 -18.73 24.25 4.26
C GLN A 483 -17.36 23.98 3.60
N GLN A 484 -17.03 22.72 3.28
CA GLN A 484 -15.75 22.36 2.67
C GLN A 484 -15.63 22.89 1.23
N VAL A 485 -16.73 22.90 0.48
CA VAL A 485 -16.79 23.43 -0.89
C VAL A 485 -16.61 24.94 -0.86
N ILE A 486 -17.31 25.64 0.04
CA ILE A 486 -17.18 27.10 0.22
C ILE A 486 -15.74 27.45 0.62
N PHE A 487 -15.15 26.70 1.56
CA PHE A 487 -13.76 26.90 1.98
C PHE A 487 -12.79 26.78 0.79
N HIS A 488 -13.00 25.79 -0.08
CA HIS A 488 -12.15 25.62 -1.26
C HIS A 488 -12.37 26.75 -2.27
N LEU A 489 -13.62 27.16 -2.53
CA LEU A 489 -13.91 28.30 -3.39
C LEU A 489 -13.21 29.57 -2.91
N ILE A 490 -13.25 29.89 -1.61
CA ILE A 490 -12.56 31.09 -1.09
C ILE A 490 -11.04 31.06 -1.37
N ASN A 491 -10.42 29.88 -1.36
CA ASN A 491 -8.98 29.74 -1.60
C ASN A 491 -8.60 29.79 -3.09
N GLU A 492 -9.42 29.23 -3.98
CA GLU A 492 -9.09 29.08 -5.41
C GLU A 492 -9.72 30.15 -6.31
N CYS A 493 -10.79 30.82 -5.86
CA CYS A 493 -11.49 31.85 -6.62
C CYS A 493 -10.63 33.10 -6.81
N ASN A 494 -10.75 33.73 -7.98
CA ASN A 494 -10.25 35.08 -8.19
C ASN A 494 -11.09 36.11 -7.38
N PRO A 495 -10.63 37.39 -7.24
CA PRO A 495 -11.35 38.39 -6.45
C PRO A 495 -12.82 38.60 -6.85
N PHE A 496 -13.16 38.52 -8.13
CA PHE A 496 -14.54 38.66 -8.60
C PHE A 496 -15.41 37.48 -8.16
N GLU A 497 -14.92 36.25 -8.34
CA GLU A 497 -15.62 35.04 -7.91
C GLU A 497 -15.76 34.98 -6.37
N ARG A 498 -14.78 35.46 -5.62
CA ARG A 498 -14.86 35.56 -4.15
C ARG A 498 -15.93 36.53 -3.68
N ASN A 499 -16.13 37.64 -4.39
CA ASN A 499 -17.22 38.56 -4.09
C ASN A 499 -18.59 37.88 -4.28
N GLU A 500 -18.76 37.05 -5.31
CA GLU A 500 -19.99 36.25 -5.47
C GLU A 500 -20.15 35.21 -4.34
N VAL A 501 -19.06 34.58 -3.86
CA VAL A 501 -19.10 33.71 -2.65
C VAL A 501 -19.58 34.50 -1.44
N LEU A 502 -19.00 35.68 -1.20
CA LEU A 502 -19.39 36.57 -0.10
C LEU A 502 -20.88 36.88 -0.19
N LYS A 503 -21.31 37.40 -1.33
CA LYS A 503 -22.67 37.88 -1.59
C LYS A 503 -23.73 36.80 -1.44
N TYR A 504 -23.49 35.60 -1.94
CA TYR A 504 -24.52 34.55 -1.92
C TYR A 504 -24.41 33.59 -0.75
N CYS A 505 -23.20 33.35 -0.22
CA CYS A 505 -22.99 32.29 0.78
C CYS A 505 -22.83 32.84 2.19
N ILE A 506 -22.17 34.00 2.34
CA ILE A 506 -21.76 34.53 3.65
C ILE A 506 -22.73 35.62 4.10
N LEU A 507 -22.98 36.65 3.27
CA LEU A 507 -23.79 37.81 3.65
C LEU A 507 -25.25 37.48 4.04
N PRO A 508 -25.99 36.60 3.32
CA PRO A 508 -27.38 36.31 3.67
C PRO A 508 -27.53 35.72 5.07
N LYS A 509 -26.49 35.05 5.59
CA LYS A 509 -26.47 34.55 6.96
C LYS A 509 -26.24 35.62 8.00
N PHE A 510 -25.50 36.68 7.67
CA PHE A 510 -25.33 37.82 8.56
C PHE A 510 -26.60 38.67 8.70
N SER A 511 -27.45 38.73 7.67
CA SER A 511 -28.75 39.40 7.79
C SER A 511 -29.68 38.70 8.78
N GLU A 512 -29.66 37.35 8.83
CA GLU A 512 -30.52 36.51 9.68
C GLU A 512 -30.03 36.39 11.14
N LEU A 513 -28.78 36.74 11.42
CA LEU A 513 -28.20 36.57 12.75
C LEU A 513 -28.73 37.63 13.74
N ASN A 514 -29.49 37.15 14.72
CA ASN A 514 -29.89 37.91 15.92
C ASN A 514 -28.97 37.65 17.13
N GLY A 515 -27.85 36.95 16.95
CA GLY A 515 -26.90 36.56 18.00
C GLY A 515 -25.52 36.18 17.45
N ASP A 516 -24.68 35.55 18.29
CA ASP A 516 -23.29 35.19 17.95
C ASP A 516 -23.19 34.29 16.72
N ILE A 517 -22.13 34.48 15.94
CA ILE A 517 -21.91 33.75 14.70
C ILE A 517 -21.59 32.29 15.01
N ALA A 518 -22.36 31.36 14.42
CA ALA A 518 -22.11 29.93 14.55
C ALA A 518 -20.69 29.56 14.07
N GLU A 519 -20.04 28.60 14.76
CA GLU A 519 -18.64 28.23 14.54
C GLU A 519 -18.26 27.95 13.06
N PRO A 520 -19.11 27.28 12.23
CA PRO A 520 -18.80 27.07 10.82
C PRO A 520 -18.69 28.37 10.01
N LEU A 521 -19.60 29.32 10.25
CA LEU A 521 -19.63 30.63 9.61
C LEU A 521 -18.51 31.53 10.09
N PHE A 522 -18.14 31.39 11.36
CA PHE A 522 -16.99 32.07 11.95
C PHE A 522 -15.69 31.71 11.21
N LYS A 523 -15.39 30.41 11.04
CA LYS A 523 -14.17 29.94 10.36
C LYS A 523 -14.10 30.41 8.90
N LEU A 524 -15.23 30.35 8.19
CA LEU A 524 -15.30 30.79 6.79
C LEU A 524 -15.13 32.30 6.64
N THR A 525 -15.74 33.09 7.53
CA THR A 525 -15.59 34.55 7.52
C THR A 525 -14.15 34.95 7.83
N LEU A 526 -13.49 34.30 8.80
CA LEU A 526 -12.07 34.56 9.07
C LEU A 526 -11.16 34.22 7.89
N LEU A 527 -11.40 33.09 7.21
CA LEU A 527 -10.64 32.77 6.01
C LEU A 527 -10.85 33.85 4.93
N PHE A 528 -12.11 34.26 4.75
CA PHE A 528 -12.48 35.30 3.79
C PHE A 528 -11.77 36.62 4.08
N ILE A 529 -11.71 37.05 5.34
CA ILE A 529 -10.98 38.25 5.78
C ILE A 529 -9.49 38.13 5.43
N LYS A 530 -8.86 36.99 5.74
CA LYS A 530 -7.41 36.79 5.54
C LYS A 530 -6.99 36.74 4.07
N LYS A 531 -7.90 36.29 3.18
CA LYS A 531 -7.62 36.15 1.74
C LYS A 531 -8.24 37.27 0.90
N GLY A 532 -9.21 37.99 1.45
CA GLY A 532 -10.01 39.00 0.77
C GLY A 532 -9.21 40.20 0.31
N SER A 533 -9.70 40.82 -0.76
CA SER A 533 -9.27 42.13 -1.25
C SER A 533 -9.91 43.26 -0.43
N LEU A 534 -9.49 44.50 -0.71
CA LEU A 534 -10.12 45.69 -0.13
C LEU A 534 -11.63 45.76 -0.38
N ASN A 535 -12.07 45.43 -1.60
CA ASN A 535 -13.49 45.43 -1.94
C ASN A 535 -14.27 44.37 -1.16
N ASP A 536 -13.64 43.23 -0.91
CA ASP A 536 -14.21 42.13 -0.11
C ASP A 536 -14.41 42.56 1.35
N HIS A 537 -13.41 43.23 1.94
CA HIS A 537 -13.52 43.79 3.30
C HIS A 537 -14.58 44.89 3.37
N THR A 538 -14.67 45.75 2.36
CA THR A 538 -15.64 46.85 2.30
C THR A 538 -17.08 46.31 2.24
N ALA A 539 -17.32 45.31 1.37
CA ALA A 539 -18.62 44.65 1.26
C ALA A 539 -19.00 43.94 2.57
N LEU A 540 -18.03 43.33 3.25
CA LEU A 540 -18.26 42.70 4.55
C LEU A 540 -18.62 43.73 5.63
N VAL A 541 -17.88 44.85 5.75
CA VAL A 541 -18.21 45.91 6.72
C VAL A 541 -19.58 46.52 6.43
N LYS A 542 -19.90 46.83 5.17
CA LYS A 542 -21.24 47.32 4.79
C LYS A 542 -22.36 46.35 5.17
N SER A 543 -22.11 45.05 5.10
CA SER A 543 -23.10 44.06 5.53
C SER A 543 -23.33 44.01 7.05
N PHE A 544 -22.39 44.56 7.82
CA PHE A 544 -22.47 44.67 9.27
C PHE A 544 -23.02 46.03 9.72
N GLU A 545 -23.35 46.93 8.79
CA GLU A 545 -23.81 48.28 9.09
C GLU A 545 -25.06 48.26 9.99
N GLY A 546 -25.00 49.00 11.09
CA GLY A 546 -26.00 49.03 12.16
C GLY A 546 -25.91 47.86 13.15
N LYS A 547 -24.98 46.92 12.96
CA LYS A 547 -24.80 45.71 13.79
C LYS A 547 -23.43 45.63 14.46
N LEU A 548 -22.46 46.48 14.12
CA LEU A 548 -21.08 46.35 14.61
C LEU A 548 -21.00 46.44 16.14
N ALA A 549 -21.75 47.37 16.75
CA ALA A 549 -21.80 47.51 18.21
C ALA A 549 -22.26 46.23 18.91
N LYS A 550 -23.35 45.61 18.41
CA LYS A 550 -23.85 44.33 18.96
C LYS A 550 -22.84 43.20 18.75
N MET A 551 -22.34 43.05 17.52
CA MET A 551 -21.33 42.04 17.15
C MET A 551 -20.07 42.15 18.00
N SER A 552 -19.67 43.35 18.41
CA SER A 552 -18.49 43.55 19.24
C SER A 552 -18.60 42.88 20.61
N THR A 553 -19.80 42.64 21.13
CA THR A 553 -20.04 42.03 22.45
C THR A 553 -20.12 40.50 22.42
N GLU A 554 -20.20 39.91 21.24
CA GLU A 554 -20.31 38.46 21.02
C GLU A 554 -18.93 37.84 20.77
N ARG A 555 -18.72 36.59 21.18
CA ARG A 555 -17.38 36.00 21.21
C ARG A 555 -16.80 35.81 19.82
N ASN A 556 -17.51 35.17 18.90
CA ASN A 556 -16.98 34.89 17.57
C ASN A 556 -17.05 36.15 16.68
N SER A 557 -18.12 36.91 16.79
CA SER A 557 -18.30 38.18 16.10
C SER A 557 -17.19 39.20 16.43
N SER A 558 -16.83 39.37 17.70
CA SER A 558 -15.76 40.29 18.11
C SER A 558 -14.38 39.90 17.57
N ILE A 559 -14.07 38.61 17.48
CA ILE A 559 -12.82 38.11 16.87
C ILE A 559 -12.81 38.40 15.37
N ILE A 560 -13.95 38.24 14.68
CA ILE A 560 -14.10 38.63 13.27
C ILE A 560 -13.83 40.12 13.08
N LEU A 561 -14.43 40.97 13.93
CA LEU A 561 -14.19 42.41 13.88
C LEU A 561 -12.74 42.77 14.16
N GLN A 562 -12.08 42.06 15.08
CA GLN A 562 -10.67 42.27 15.42
C GLN A 562 -9.77 41.97 14.23
N GLU A 563 -9.93 40.79 13.61
CA GLU A 563 -9.14 40.40 12.45
C GLU A 563 -9.43 41.32 11.26
N LEU A 564 -10.71 41.67 11.03
CA LEU A 564 -11.09 42.60 9.97
C LEU A 564 -10.45 43.97 10.16
N TYR A 565 -10.50 44.53 11.37
CA TYR A 565 -9.86 45.81 11.68
C TYR A 565 -8.34 45.76 11.47
N GLN A 566 -7.72 44.63 11.81
CA GLN A 566 -6.28 44.45 11.68
C GLN A 566 -5.80 44.43 10.22
N VAL A 567 -6.54 43.80 9.32
CA VAL A 567 -6.13 43.64 7.91
C VAL A 567 -6.70 44.72 6.98
N SER A 568 -7.77 45.42 7.39
CA SER A 568 -8.42 46.43 6.55
C SER A 568 -7.64 47.74 6.52
N PRO A 569 -7.66 48.52 5.42
CA PRO A 569 -7.02 49.83 5.36
C PRO A 569 -7.80 50.89 6.13
N GLN A 570 -7.19 52.08 6.27
CA GLN A 570 -7.71 53.17 7.08
C GLN A 570 -9.16 53.53 6.76
N VAL A 571 -9.53 53.64 5.48
CA VAL A 571 -10.90 54.01 5.07
C VAL A 571 -11.96 53.07 5.67
N ILE A 572 -11.68 51.76 5.72
CA ILE A 572 -12.60 50.80 6.34
C ILE A 572 -12.56 50.92 7.87
N ARG A 573 -11.36 51.11 8.45
CA ARG A 573 -11.22 51.33 9.89
C ARG A 573 -11.97 52.58 10.34
N ASP A 574 -12.02 53.64 9.54
CA ASP A 574 -12.76 54.86 9.83
C ASP A 574 -14.27 54.59 9.84
N ILE A 575 -14.79 53.79 8.90
CA ILE A 575 -16.20 53.35 8.92
C ILE A 575 -16.50 52.54 10.18
N MET A 576 -15.63 51.58 10.51
CA MET A 576 -15.78 50.76 11.73
C MET A 576 -15.69 51.62 13.00
N ASN A 577 -14.75 52.58 13.06
CA ASN A 577 -14.58 53.51 14.16
C ASN A 577 -15.84 54.37 14.33
N HIS A 578 -16.37 54.92 13.24
CA HIS A 578 -17.56 55.76 13.26
C HIS A 578 -18.78 55.01 13.82
N GLU A 579 -19.00 53.76 13.40
CA GLU A 579 -20.15 52.99 13.90
C GLU A 579 -19.95 52.47 15.34
N LEU A 580 -18.76 52.00 15.68
CA LEU A 580 -18.47 51.45 17.02
C LEU A 580 -18.37 52.54 18.09
N LEU A 581 -17.80 53.70 17.74
CA LEU A 581 -17.46 54.77 18.68
C LEU A 581 -18.32 56.03 18.53
N GLY A 582 -19.05 56.20 17.41
CA GLY A 582 -19.65 57.48 17.04
C GLY A 582 -18.66 58.38 16.30
N ASN A 583 -19.01 59.66 16.10
CA ASN A 583 -18.14 60.60 15.41
C ASN A 583 -16.91 60.93 16.26
N VAL A 584 -15.78 60.32 15.93
CA VAL A 584 -14.49 60.45 16.64
C VAL A 584 -13.98 61.90 16.68
N GLN A 585 -14.42 62.77 15.76
CA GLN A 585 -14.04 64.19 15.74
C GLN A 585 -14.92 65.06 16.66
N ASN A 586 -16.09 64.59 17.08
CA ASN A 586 -17.01 65.30 17.97
C ASN A 586 -17.34 64.46 19.21
N ILE A 587 -16.74 64.81 20.36
CA ILE A 587 -16.90 64.07 21.63
C ILE A 587 -18.39 63.93 22.04
N GLU A 588 -19.24 64.92 21.69
CA GLU A 588 -20.66 64.90 22.03
C GLU A 588 -21.47 63.88 21.22
N GLU A 589 -20.94 63.42 20.08
CA GLU A 589 -21.55 62.42 19.19
C GLU A 589 -21.00 61.00 19.41
N LEU A 590 -20.24 60.78 20.49
CA LEU A 590 -19.73 59.45 20.82
C LEU A 590 -20.86 58.51 21.26
N ASN A 591 -20.81 57.27 20.79
CA ASN A 591 -21.74 56.21 21.20
C ASN A 591 -21.33 55.64 22.56
N THR A 592 -21.52 56.43 23.62
CA THR A 592 -21.04 56.12 24.98
C THR A 592 -21.55 54.79 25.52
N ASP A 593 -22.77 54.39 25.16
CA ASP A 593 -23.38 53.14 25.59
C ASP A 593 -22.71 51.93 24.92
N SER A 594 -22.43 52.01 23.62
CA SER A 594 -21.67 50.98 22.91
C SER A 594 -20.27 50.85 23.50
N ILE A 595 -19.56 51.96 23.71
CA ILE A 595 -18.21 51.94 24.29
C ILE A 595 -18.22 51.37 25.71
N ARG A 596 -19.21 51.73 26.54
CA ARG A 596 -19.35 51.19 27.90
C ARG A 596 -19.62 49.68 27.86
N SER A 597 -20.51 49.22 26.98
CA SER A 597 -20.80 47.78 26.82
C SER A 597 -19.58 46.99 26.33
N MET A 598 -18.81 47.56 25.40
CA MET A 598 -17.55 46.97 24.95
C MET A 598 -16.50 46.92 26.06
N ASN A 599 -16.43 47.96 26.89
CA ASN A 599 -15.46 48.02 27.98
C ASN A 599 -15.82 47.09 29.16
N THR A 600 -17.07 46.68 29.33
CA THR A 600 -17.46 45.70 30.36
C THR A 600 -17.34 44.26 29.85
N ASN A 601 -17.47 44.03 28.54
CA ASN A 601 -17.38 42.71 27.93
C ASN A 601 -15.92 42.27 27.69
N LYS A 602 -15.57 41.06 28.17
CA LYS A 602 -14.20 40.51 28.04
C LYS A 602 -13.75 40.38 26.57
N HIS A 603 -14.66 40.07 25.66
CA HIS A 603 -14.36 39.85 24.25
C HIS A 603 -14.11 41.17 23.52
N SER A 604 -14.96 42.18 23.72
CA SER A 604 -14.80 43.49 23.08
C SER A 604 -13.58 44.25 23.60
N LYS A 605 -13.12 44.00 24.83
CA LYS A 605 -11.83 44.55 25.32
C LYS A 605 -10.66 44.20 24.41
N HIS A 606 -10.61 43.00 23.85
CA HIS A 606 -9.55 42.61 22.91
C HIS A 606 -9.64 43.39 21.60
N LEU A 607 -10.86 43.62 21.10
CA LEU A 607 -11.09 44.48 19.94
C LEU A 607 -10.64 45.93 20.23
N LEU A 608 -11.07 46.54 21.33
CA LEU A 608 -10.66 47.90 21.73
C LEU A 608 -9.14 48.04 21.87
N ASN A 609 -8.48 47.06 22.50
CA ASN A 609 -7.03 47.04 22.62
C ASN A 609 -6.33 46.93 21.26
N THR A 610 -6.92 46.16 20.33
CA THR A 610 -6.41 46.05 18.95
C THR A 610 -6.59 47.36 18.19
N MET A 611 -7.75 48.01 18.33
CA MET A 611 -8.02 49.33 17.76
C MET A 611 -7.01 50.36 18.27
N LEU A 612 -6.79 50.45 19.60
CA LEU A 612 -5.80 51.34 20.20
C LEU A 612 -4.36 51.07 19.76
N LYS A 613 -4.01 49.80 19.56
CA LYS A 613 -2.68 49.40 19.13
C LYS A 613 -2.40 49.84 17.69
N ILE A 614 -3.41 49.75 16.82
CA ILE A 614 -3.30 50.06 15.39
C ILE A 614 -3.51 51.56 15.14
N ASP A 615 -4.41 52.18 15.88
CA ASP A 615 -4.74 53.61 15.82
C ASP A 615 -4.64 54.25 17.22
N PRO A 616 -3.43 54.68 17.62
CA PRO A 616 -3.21 55.34 18.91
C PRO A 616 -3.97 56.66 19.07
N SER A 617 -4.46 57.26 17.97
CA SER A 617 -5.25 58.51 18.02
C SER A 617 -6.58 58.33 18.76
N LEU A 618 -7.06 57.09 18.91
CA LEU A 618 -8.27 56.75 19.67
C LEU A 618 -8.06 56.79 21.20
N LYS A 619 -6.81 56.90 21.68
CA LYS A 619 -6.47 56.85 23.12
C LYS A 619 -7.12 57.96 23.96
N PRO A 620 -7.12 59.26 23.55
CA PRO A 620 -7.78 60.31 24.32
C PRO A 620 -9.27 60.03 24.48
N ILE A 621 -9.93 59.56 23.43
CA ILE A 621 -11.37 59.28 23.39
C ILE A 621 -11.74 58.15 24.34
N LEU A 622 -11.03 57.02 24.26
CA LEU A 622 -11.29 55.90 25.16
C LEU A 622 -10.91 56.20 26.61
N SER A 623 -9.93 57.08 26.86
CA SER A 623 -9.55 57.51 28.21
C SER A 623 -10.61 58.38 28.89
N THR A 624 -11.37 59.17 28.12
CA THR A 624 -12.49 60.00 28.63
C THR A 624 -13.63 59.12 29.17
N ILE A 625 -13.82 57.93 28.60
CA ILE A 625 -14.90 57.00 28.96
C ILE A 625 -14.47 56.00 30.04
N GLN A 626 -13.17 55.71 30.16
CA GLN A 626 -12.62 54.81 31.17
C GLN A 626 -12.48 55.42 32.56
N LYS A 627 -12.63 56.75 32.73
CA LYS A 627 -12.71 57.33 34.07
C LYS A 627 -13.92 56.71 34.77
N PRO A 628 -13.74 55.95 35.87
CA PRO A 628 -14.88 55.45 36.61
C PRO A 628 -15.71 56.67 36.97
N THR A 629 -16.99 56.69 36.56
CA THR A 629 -17.97 57.57 37.19
C THR A 629 -17.77 57.38 38.68
N SER A 630 -17.18 58.38 39.32
CA SER A 630 -16.97 58.40 40.77
C SER A 630 -18.29 57.96 41.38
N ARG A 631 -18.25 56.89 42.20
CA ARG A 631 -19.41 56.37 42.92
C ARG A 631 -20.20 57.57 43.49
N HIS A 632 -21.34 57.87 42.87
CA HIS A 632 -22.38 58.71 43.42
C HIS A 632 -23.48 57.80 43.91
#